data_AF-A0A417CA78-F1
#
_entry.id   AF-A0A417CA78-F1
#
_cell.length_a   1.000
_cell.length_b   1.000
_cell.length_c   1.000
_cell.angle_alpha   90.00
_cell.angle_beta   90.00
_cell.angle_gamma   90.00
#
_symmetry.space_group_name_H-M   'P 1'
#
loop_
_entity.id
_entity.type
_entity.pdbx_description
1 polymer ?
#
loop_
_entity_poly.entity_id
_entity_poly.type
_entity_poly.pdbx_seq_one_letter_code
_entity_poly.pdbx_strand_id
1 'polypeptide(L)'
;MAVVQTHLYNISFEQQDLMKVLFRMTKLKKDVFPQDSKKIVNKVKGVSVMDGSNPYNEPLDDLLRIFGELNIEQKVGQYHEEEIDLNEVKSMIDEVEQQYESILQIKENLETECQENKEAVILLNHLKKSNISLDDLENTHYITVRFGRLPISQVEKIKYFKDYMFIYHELHRTKNHLWLVYCGMTDKMSEIDNIFYSMGFKENVLPEFAHGKFEEAIQELDNEQTNMEKFIEEANGKLEKLANQYKDQLNQTYTIVYHLKHLYDQCQYVVDFSHKDAIYAFSDFDATQMQAKLKDIQSIQIHELPVNIYQERDIISPVILRNNRVFAPFENLLTAQIGDTFDPTTVVALSLMISAALLIGDFGVGLVLIILGYLLGKNKNHFSGILKRMGAAIFVGGLIEGSIFYSKHLYPALFTMPLDRVHLFMLFVLFNVIVVVILIIIKKLTRKTIKI
;
A
#
# COMPACT_ATOMS: atom_id res chain seq x y z
N MET A 1 -32.31 -2.78 -27.67
CA MET A 1 -32.17 -1.63 -26.75
C MET A 1 -30.97 -1.91 -25.87
N ALA A 2 -30.03 -0.97 -25.78
CA ALA A 2 -28.80 -1.16 -24.99
C ALA A 2 -28.92 -0.63 -23.55
N VAL A 3 -29.92 0.21 -23.26
CA VAL A 3 -30.29 0.51 -21.87
C VAL A 3 -30.98 -0.71 -21.28
N VAL A 4 -30.45 -1.20 -20.15
CA VAL A 4 -31.03 -2.34 -19.44
C VAL A 4 -31.84 -1.85 -18.23
N GLN A 5 -33.05 -2.37 -18.08
CA GLN A 5 -33.87 -2.11 -16.91
C GLN A 5 -33.27 -2.84 -15.70
N THR A 6 -33.05 -2.12 -14.60
CA THR A 6 -32.53 -2.72 -13.38
C THR A 6 -33.64 -2.96 -12.38
N HIS A 7 -33.47 -4.03 -11.60
CA HIS A 7 -34.34 -4.44 -10.53
C HIS A 7 -33.63 -4.16 -9.20
N LEU A 8 -34.39 -3.73 -8.20
CA LEU A 8 -33.88 -3.55 -6.85
C LEU A 8 -34.11 -4.83 -6.06
N TYR A 9 -33.04 -5.39 -5.51
CA TYR A 9 -33.11 -6.59 -4.69
C TYR A 9 -32.76 -6.28 -3.23
N ASN A 10 -33.50 -6.90 -2.32
CA ASN A 10 -33.09 -7.11 -0.94
C ASN A 10 -32.51 -8.53 -0.85
N ILE A 11 -31.21 -8.62 -0.57
CA ILE A 11 -30.46 -9.86 -0.42
C ILE A 11 -30.19 -10.03 1.07
N SER A 12 -31.02 -10.81 1.77
CA SER A 12 -30.86 -11.06 3.21
C SER A 12 -30.19 -12.40 3.48
N PHE A 13 -29.36 -12.48 4.51
CA PHE A 13 -28.55 -13.65 4.87
C PHE A 13 -28.27 -13.69 6.38
N GLU A 14 -27.73 -14.81 6.86
CA GLU A 14 -27.30 -14.94 8.26
C GLU A 14 -25.92 -14.28 8.48
N GLN A 15 -25.70 -13.68 9.65
CA GLN A 15 -24.47 -12.94 9.97
C GLN A 15 -23.19 -13.77 9.80
N GLN A 16 -23.24 -15.08 10.06
CA GLN A 16 -22.12 -15.99 9.87
C GLN A 16 -21.62 -16.09 8.41
N ASP A 17 -22.49 -15.78 7.44
CA ASP A 17 -22.15 -15.83 6.01
C ASP A 17 -21.68 -14.47 5.46
N LEU A 18 -21.56 -13.44 6.30
CA LEU A 18 -21.22 -12.07 5.90
C LEU A 18 -20.01 -12.00 4.96
N MET A 19 -18.87 -12.56 5.36
CA MET A 19 -17.64 -12.49 4.56
C MET A 19 -17.76 -13.22 3.22
N LYS A 20 -18.48 -14.35 3.19
CA LYS A 20 -18.74 -15.11 1.96
C LYS A 20 -19.61 -14.30 0.99
N VAL A 21 -20.66 -13.64 1.51
CA VAL A 21 -21.52 -12.76 0.72
C VAL A 21 -20.70 -11.59 0.17
N LEU A 22 -19.93 -10.88 0.99
CA LEU A 22 -19.11 -9.74 0.55
C LEU A 22 -18.10 -10.15 -0.52
N PHE A 23 -17.50 -11.34 -0.39
CA PHE A 23 -16.61 -11.89 -1.41
C PHE A 23 -17.33 -12.16 -2.74
N ARG A 24 -18.52 -12.77 -2.71
CA ARG A 24 -19.35 -12.99 -3.91
C ARG A 24 -19.79 -11.68 -4.54
N MET A 25 -20.20 -10.69 -3.75
CA MET A 25 -20.56 -9.36 -4.22
C MET A 25 -19.38 -8.67 -4.92
N THR A 26 -18.16 -8.84 -4.40
CA THR A 26 -16.94 -8.33 -5.04
C THR A 26 -16.68 -8.97 -6.41
N LYS A 27 -16.97 -10.27 -6.58
CA LYS A 27 -16.91 -10.94 -7.89
C LYS A 27 -17.98 -10.43 -8.86
N LEU A 28 -19.13 -10.01 -8.34
CA LEU A 28 -20.30 -9.53 -9.11
C LEU A 28 -20.35 -8.00 -9.31
N LYS A 29 -19.34 -7.25 -8.88
CA LYS A 29 -19.28 -5.77 -8.91
C LYS A 29 -19.55 -5.08 -10.26
N LYS A 30 -19.55 -5.82 -11.36
CA LYS A 30 -19.88 -5.30 -12.70
C LYS A 30 -21.37 -5.30 -13.00
N ASP A 31 -22.12 -6.19 -12.36
CA ASP A 31 -23.51 -6.47 -12.67
C ASP A 31 -24.43 -6.23 -11.47
N VAL A 32 -23.85 -6.14 -10.26
CA VAL A 32 -24.56 -5.91 -9.00
C VAL A 32 -24.01 -4.66 -8.33
N PHE A 33 -24.90 -3.71 -8.08
CA PHE A 33 -24.60 -2.35 -7.59
C PHE A 33 -25.20 -2.14 -6.20
N PRO A 34 -24.46 -2.49 -5.13
CA PRO A 34 -24.94 -2.31 -3.76
C PRO A 34 -25.17 -0.83 -3.43
N GLN A 35 -26.16 -0.57 -2.58
CA GLN A 35 -26.53 0.74 -2.10
C GLN A 35 -25.99 0.98 -0.70
N ASP A 36 -25.58 2.21 -0.43
CA ASP A 36 -25.11 2.63 0.89
C ASP A 36 -26.20 2.37 1.94
N SER A 37 -25.85 1.61 2.97
CA SER A 37 -26.75 1.24 4.06
C SER A 37 -27.31 2.47 4.80
N LYS A 38 -26.53 3.55 4.92
CA LYS A 38 -26.96 4.80 5.59
C LYS A 38 -28.19 5.41 4.92
N LYS A 39 -28.33 5.26 3.59
CA LYS A 39 -29.52 5.72 2.84
C LYS A 39 -30.77 4.88 3.14
N ILE A 40 -30.59 3.63 3.54
CA ILE A 40 -31.68 2.70 3.86
C ILE A 40 -32.13 2.88 5.32
N VAL A 41 -31.18 2.98 6.26
CA VAL A 41 -31.42 2.90 7.72
C VAL A 41 -32.05 4.15 8.31
N ASN A 42 -31.78 5.35 7.78
CA ASN A 42 -32.12 6.67 8.37
C ASN A 42 -33.59 6.91 8.81
N LYS A 43 -34.53 6.00 8.52
CA LYS A 43 -35.96 6.13 8.88
C LYS A 43 -36.60 4.82 9.38
N VAL A 44 -35.83 3.77 9.65
CA VAL A 44 -36.34 2.46 10.09
C VAL A 44 -35.93 2.18 11.54
N LYS A 45 -36.90 1.82 12.40
CA LYS A 45 -36.61 1.47 13.81
C LYS A 45 -36.03 0.06 13.90
N GLY A 46 -35.02 -0.13 14.75
CA GLY A 46 -34.42 -1.44 15.04
C GLY A 46 -33.43 -1.93 13.96
N VAL A 47 -32.85 -1.01 13.19
CA VAL A 47 -31.88 -1.30 12.13
C VAL A 47 -30.64 -0.45 12.37
N SER A 48 -29.46 -1.05 12.24
CA SER A 48 -28.17 -0.37 12.38
C SER A 48 -27.33 -0.50 11.12
N VAL A 49 -26.41 0.44 10.96
CA VAL A 49 -25.31 0.31 10.01
C VAL A 49 -24.16 -0.37 10.74
N MET A 50 -23.44 -1.26 10.06
CA MET A 50 -22.15 -1.76 10.56
C MET A 50 -21.10 -0.64 10.45
N ASP A 51 -21.13 0.30 11.41
CA ASP A 51 -20.20 1.45 11.52
C ASP A 51 -19.07 1.15 12.53
N GLY A 52 -18.82 -0.14 12.81
CA GLY A 52 -17.75 -0.58 13.70
C GLY A 52 -16.37 -0.40 13.07
N SER A 53 -15.35 -0.22 13.91
CA SER A 53 -13.95 -0.26 13.45
C SER A 53 -13.67 -1.62 12.82
N ASN A 54 -13.01 -1.62 11.65
CA ASN A 54 -12.66 -2.84 10.95
C ASN A 54 -11.74 -3.70 11.84
N PRO A 55 -12.14 -4.93 12.22
CA PRO A 55 -11.41 -5.76 13.17
C PRO A 55 -10.04 -6.24 12.63
N TYR A 56 -9.83 -6.16 11.32
CA TYR A 56 -8.59 -6.57 10.67
C TYR A 56 -7.55 -5.46 10.60
N ASN A 57 -7.84 -4.23 11.07
CA ASN A 57 -6.90 -3.11 11.03
C ASN A 57 -5.68 -3.35 11.95
N GLU A 58 -5.92 -3.60 13.24
CA GLU A 58 -4.84 -3.81 14.23
C GLU A 58 -3.95 -5.00 13.84
N PRO A 59 -4.48 -6.22 13.55
CA PRO A 59 -3.65 -7.34 13.10
C PRO A 59 -2.85 -7.06 11.82
N LEU A 60 -3.39 -6.26 10.90
CA LEU A 60 -2.67 -5.90 9.67
C LEU A 60 -1.50 -4.95 9.98
N ASP A 61 -1.73 -3.95 10.83
CA ASP A 61 -0.69 -3.00 11.23
C ASP A 61 0.44 -3.71 12.00
N ASP A 62 0.10 -4.65 12.88
CA ASP A 62 1.07 -5.48 13.61
C ASP A 62 1.89 -6.37 12.67
N LEU A 63 1.26 -7.01 11.68
CA LEU A 63 1.98 -7.77 10.65
C LEU A 63 2.97 -6.87 9.90
N LEU A 64 2.53 -5.68 9.47
CA LEU A 64 3.37 -4.72 8.75
C LEU A 64 4.60 -4.29 9.59
N ARG A 65 4.42 -4.13 10.90
CA ARG A 65 5.52 -3.85 11.83
C ARG A 65 6.52 -5.00 11.87
N ILE A 66 6.09 -6.24 12.09
CA ILE A 66 6.96 -7.43 12.08
C ILE A 66 7.71 -7.58 10.75
N PHE A 67 7.04 -7.35 9.61
CA PHE A 67 7.71 -7.36 8.30
C PHE A 67 8.88 -6.38 8.24
N GLY A 68 8.73 -5.19 8.85
CA GLY A 68 9.78 -4.18 8.95
C GLY A 68 10.94 -4.62 9.86
N GLU A 69 10.62 -5.13 11.05
CA GLU A 69 11.60 -5.60 12.04
C GLU A 69 12.46 -6.78 11.53
N LEU A 70 11.83 -7.73 10.81
CA LEU A 70 12.49 -8.89 10.22
C LEU A 70 13.03 -8.64 8.80
N ASN A 71 12.80 -7.46 8.23
CA ASN A 71 13.18 -7.10 6.85
C ASN A 71 12.67 -8.12 5.80
N ILE A 72 11.42 -8.57 5.95
CA ILE A 72 10.79 -9.51 5.04
C ILE A 72 10.00 -8.75 3.97
N GLU A 73 10.19 -9.12 2.69
CA GLU A 73 9.40 -8.59 1.59
C GLU A 73 7.95 -9.10 1.66
N GLN A 74 7.01 -8.15 1.72
CA GLN A 74 5.57 -8.39 1.76
C GLN A 74 5.03 -8.79 0.38
N LYS A 75 4.27 -9.89 0.33
CA LYS A 75 3.63 -10.36 -0.91
C LYS A 75 2.15 -10.63 -0.67
N VAL A 76 1.30 -9.90 -1.40
CA VAL A 76 -0.14 -10.17 -1.43
C VAL A 76 -0.41 -11.27 -2.45
N GLY A 77 -0.81 -12.45 -1.96
CA GLY A 77 -1.17 -13.60 -2.76
C GLY A 77 -2.64 -13.58 -3.25
N GLN A 78 -3.06 -14.71 -3.81
CA GLN A 78 -4.46 -14.97 -4.15
C GLN A 78 -5.22 -15.44 -2.91
N TYR A 79 -6.46 -15.00 -2.78
CA TYR A 79 -7.37 -15.36 -1.70
C TYR A 79 -8.44 -16.35 -2.20
N HIS A 80 -8.64 -17.42 -1.44
CA HIS A 80 -9.54 -18.53 -1.73
C HIS A 80 -10.58 -18.74 -0.62
N GLU A 81 -11.17 -17.65 -0.11
CA GLU A 81 -12.25 -17.73 0.90
C GLU A 81 -11.78 -18.36 2.21
N GLU A 82 -10.49 -18.24 2.54
CA GLU A 82 -9.95 -18.69 3.81
C GLU A 82 -10.54 -17.84 4.96
N GLU A 83 -10.93 -18.52 6.03
CA GLU A 83 -11.27 -17.90 7.31
C GLU A 83 -10.03 -17.96 8.22
N ILE A 84 -9.90 -16.99 9.12
CA ILE A 84 -8.78 -16.92 10.06
C ILE A 84 -9.27 -16.45 11.43
N ASP A 85 -8.78 -17.09 12.49
CA ASP A 85 -9.02 -16.63 13.86
C ASP A 85 -8.03 -15.52 14.20
N LEU A 86 -8.55 -14.34 14.53
CA LEU A 86 -7.74 -13.18 14.90
C LEU A 86 -6.91 -13.42 16.18
N ASN A 87 -7.37 -14.29 17.07
CA ASN A 87 -6.60 -14.65 18.26
C ASN A 87 -5.38 -15.52 17.89
N GLU A 88 -5.52 -16.41 16.91
CA GLU A 88 -4.39 -17.20 16.39
C GLU A 88 -3.38 -16.30 15.67
N VAL A 89 -3.86 -15.31 14.91
CA VAL A 89 -2.99 -14.30 14.27
C VAL A 89 -2.20 -13.54 15.32
N LYS A 90 -2.88 -13.04 16.36
CA LYS A 90 -2.24 -12.29 17.44
C LYS A 90 -1.22 -13.15 18.19
N SER A 91 -1.56 -14.39 18.53
CA SER A 91 -0.65 -15.31 19.20
C SER A 91 0.59 -15.61 18.36
N MET A 92 0.45 -15.72 17.04
CA MET A 92 1.58 -15.92 16.11
C MET A 92 2.49 -14.69 16.09
N ILE A 93 1.90 -13.49 16.01
CA ILE A 93 2.62 -12.20 16.04
C ILE A 93 3.41 -12.08 17.35
N ASP A 94 2.77 -12.29 18.49
CA ASP A 94 3.38 -12.23 19.81
C ASP A 94 4.55 -13.22 19.96
N GLU A 95 4.42 -14.45 19.44
CA GLU A 95 5.47 -15.46 19.46
C GLU A 95 6.71 -15.03 18.65
N VAL A 96 6.49 -14.49 17.45
CA VAL A 96 7.56 -14.01 16.57
C VAL A 96 8.28 -12.82 17.18
N GLU A 97 7.53 -11.86 17.74
CA GLU A 97 8.07 -10.69 18.41
C GLU A 97 8.90 -11.06 19.64
N GLN A 98 8.41 -11.97 20.47
CA GLN A 98 9.16 -12.42 21.65
C GLN A 98 10.50 -13.05 21.26
N GLN A 99 10.52 -13.87 20.20
CA GLN A 99 11.76 -14.46 19.70
C GLN A 99 12.70 -13.40 19.13
N TYR A 100 12.17 -12.47 18.34
CA TYR A 100 12.95 -11.36 17.76
C TYR A 100 13.60 -10.50 18.85
N GLU A 101 12.81 -10.01 19.80
CA GLU A 101 13.26 -9.17 20.91
C GLU A 101 14.32 -9.87 21.77
N SER A 102 14.14 -11.16 22.04
CA SER A 102 15.14 -11.93 22.81
C SER A 102 16.51 -11.99 22.13
N ILE A 103 16.55 -12.09 20.80
CA ILE A 103 17.80 -12.13 20.03
C ILE A 103 18.37 -10.72 19.88
N LEU A 104 17.52 -9.73 19.66
CA LEU A 104 17.92 -8.33 19.54
C LEU A 104 18.56 -7.83 20.83
N GLN A 105 17.95 -8.08 21.99
CA GLN A 105 18.50 -7.69 23.28
C GLN A 105 19.88 -8.30 23.54
N ILE A 106 20.10 -9.58 23.19
CA ILE A 106 21.41 -10.23 23.32
C ILE A 106 22.43 -9.52 22.42
N LYS A 107 22.05 -9.21 21.19
CA LYS A 107 22.91 -8.50 20.25
C LYS A 107 23.28 -7.11 20.76
N GLU A 108 22.32 -6.31 21.21
CA GLU A 108 22.55 -4.96 21.72
C GLU A 108 23.45 -4.95 22.96
N ASN A 109 23.28 -5.93 23.86
CA ASN A 109 24.16 -6.09 25.02
C ASN A 109 25.61 -6.41 24.59
N LEU A 110 25.79 -7.34 23.65
CA LEU A 110 27.11 -7.69 23.11
C LEU A 110 27.77 -6.51 22.37
N GLU A 111 26.99 -5.73 21.62
CA GLU A 111 27.48 -4.52 20.94
C GLU A 111 27.93 -3.46 21.94
N THR A 112 27.20 -3.32 23.06
CA THR A 112 27.56 -2.41 24.16
C THR A 112 28.86 -2.87 24.84
N GLU A 113 28.97 -4.14 25.24
CA GLU A 113 30.20 -4.70 25.83
C GLU A 113 31.40 -4.58 24.87
N CYS A 114 31.21 -4.85 23.58
CA CYS A 114 32.25 -4.68 22.56
C CYS A 114 32.73 -3.22 22.47
N GLN A 115 31.82 -2.25 22.62
CA GLN A 115 32.17 -0.83 22.65
C GLN A 115 32.94 -0.46 23.92
N GLU A 116 32.56 -1.00 25.07
CA GLU A 116 33.26 -0.79 26.35
C GLU A 116 34.67 -1.38 26.32
N ASN A 117 34.83 -2.61 25.80
CA ASN A 117 36.12 -3.27 25.63
C ASN A 117 37.05 -2.47 24.70
N LYS A 118 36.52 -1.93 23.59
CA LYS A 118 37.29 -1.03 22.70
C LYS A 118 37.79 0.22 23.43
N GLU A 119 36.94 0.83 24.26
CA GLU A 119 37.33 1.99 25.06
C GLU A 119 38.40 1.62 26.10
N ALA A 120 38.29 0.45 26.75
CA ALA A 120 39.29 -0.06 27.68
C ALA A 120 40.65 -0.33 26.99
N VAL A 121 40.66 -0.95 25.81
CA VAL A 121 41.89 -1.17 25.02
C VAL A 121 42.57 0.15 24.65
N ILE A 122 41.79 1.16 24.25
CA ILE A 122 42.31 2.50 23.97
C ILE A 122 42.97 3.10 25.23
N LEU A 123 42.32 2.99 26.38
CA LEU A 123 42.83 3.47 27.66
C LEU A 123 44.14 2.79 28.04
N LEU A 124 44.20 1.45 28.00
CA LEU A 124 45.41 0.68 28.32
C LEU A 124 46.57 1.03 27.39
N ASN A 125 46.31 1.23 26.09
CA ASN A 125 47.31 1.68 25.13
C ASN A 125 47.85 3.08 25.43
N HIS A 126 47.02 3.98 25.98
CA HIS A 126 47.46 5.30 26.39
C HIS A 126 48.27 5.26 27.69
N LEU A 127 47.86 4.45 28.67
CA LEU A 127 48.59 4.26 29.93
C LEU A 127 49.98 3.64 29.70
N LYS A 128 50.09 2.68 28.78
CA LYS A 128 51.37 2.09 28.34
C LYS A 128 52.35 3.17 27.84
N LYS A 129 51.85 4.20 27.14
CA LYS A 129 52.69 5.30 26.61
C LYS A 129 53.09 6.32 27.67
N SER A 130 52.32 6.48 28.74
CA SER A 130 52.59 7.47 29.80
C SER A 130 53.53 6.97 30.91
N ASN A 131 53.99 5.71 30.87
CA ASN A 131 54.90 5.12 31.87
C ASN A 131 54.32 5.11 33.32
N ILE A 132 53.01 5.08 33.45
CA ILE A 132 52.29 5.10 34.74
C ILE A 132 51.96 3.65 35.13
N SER A 133 52.37 3.21 36.33
CA SER A 133 52.01 1.90 36.88
C SER A 133 50.61 1.96 37.50
N LEU A 134 49.73 1.02 37.12
CA LEU A 134 48.37 0.91 37.69
C LEU A 134 48.38 0.42 39.14
N ASP A 135 49.32 -0.48 39.47
CA ASP A 135 49.46 -1.06 40.81
C ASP A 135 49.79 0.00 41.88
N ASP A 136 50.47 1.08 41.48
CA ASP A 136 50.81 2.21 42.36
C ASP A 136 49.62 3.17 42.55
N LEU A 137 48.63 3.16 41.66
CA LEU A 137 47.48 4.06 41.69
C LEU A 137 46.28 3.46 42.44
N GLU A 138 46.04 2.15 42.31
CA GLU A 138 44.97 1.45 43.04
C GLU A 138 45.31 1.24 44.53
N ASN A 139 46.58 1.07 44.89
CA ASN A 139 46.99 0.80 46.28
C ASN A 139 47.18 2.06 47.15
N THR A 140 46.62 3.20 46.75
CA THR A 140 46.76 4.46 47.51
C THR A 140 45.68 4.61 48.58
N HIS A 141 46.09 4.69 49.86
CA HIS A 141 45.15 4.85 50.99
C HIS A 141 44.52 6.25 51.09
N TYR A 142 45.19 7.28 50.56
CA TYR A 142 44.84 8.68 50.78
C TYR A 142 44.47 9.44 49.50
N ILE A 143 44.68 8.82 48.34
CA ILE A 143 44.46 9.41 47.03
C ILE A 143 43.49 8.51 46.30
N THR A 144 42.52 9.09 45.58
CA THR A 144 41.65 8.35 44.67
C THR A 144 41.93 8.82 43.26
N VAL A 145 41.95 7.89 42.32
CA VAL A 145 42.31 8.12 40.92
C VAL A 145 41.14 7.74 40.03
N ARG A 146 40.84 8.57 39.04
CA ARG A 146 39.78 8.35 38.04
C ARG A 146 40.36 8.43 36.65
N PHE A 147 39.89 7.53 35.80
CA PHE A 147 40.30 7.42 34.41
C PHE A 147 39.07 7.61 33.52
N GLY A 148 39.26 8.31 32.41
CA GLY A 148 38.16 8.50 31.47
C GLY A 148 38.44 9.56 30.43
N ARG A 149 37.36 10.06 29.85
CA ARG A 149 37.40 11.02 28.74
C ARG A 149 36.53 12.23 28.97
N LEU A 150 37.03 13.37 28.50
CA LEU A 150 36.35 14.66 28.55
C LEU A 150 36.16 15.22 27.12
N PRO A 151 35.02 15.82 26.76
CA PRO A 151 34.87 16.53 25.49
C PRO A 151 35.87 17.69 25.37
N ILE A 152 36.53 17.84 24.21
CA ILE A 152 37.56 18.88 24.01
C ILE A 152 37.02 20.30 24.21
N SER A 153 35.76 20.54 23.86
CA SER A 153 35.09 21.81 24.08
C SER A 153 34.99 22.20 25.56
N GLN A 154 35.08 21.24 26.48
CA GLN A 154 34.93 21.44 27.92
C GLN A 154 36.27 21.49 28.66
N VAL A 155 37.39 21.09 28.03
CA VAL A 155 38.72 21.05 28.67
C VAL A 155 39.14 22.42 29.19
N GLU A 156 38.83 23.49 28.46
CA GLU A 156 39.15 24.85 28.93
C GLU A 156 38.47 25.21 30.25
N LYS A 157 37.37 24.54 30.63
CA LYS A 157 36.65 24.84 31.87
C LYS A 157 37.41 24.38 33.11
N ILE A 158 38.33 23.43 32.99
CA ILE A 158 39.16 22.93 34.10
C ILE A 158 39.93 24.09 34.76
N LYS A 159 40.31 25.13 33.99
CA LYS A 159 41.05 26.29 34.51
C LYS A 159 40.29 27.12 35.54
N TYR A 160 38.96 27.00 35.60
CA TYR A 160 38.11 27.72 36.56
C TYR A 160 38.01 27.00 37.92
N PHE A 161 38.44 25.74 37.99
CA PHE A 161 38.37 24.92 39.21
C PHE A 161 39.75 24.73 39.88
N LYS A 162 40.71 25.62 39.58
CA LYS A 162 42.09 25.54 40.12
C LYS A 162 42.20 25.62 41.64
N ASP A 163 41.17 26.16 42.30
CA ASP A 163 41.13 26.27 43.77
C ASP A 163 40.82 24.93 44.46
N TYR A 164 40.38 23.92 43.69
CA TYR A 164 40.17 22.56 44.19
C TYR A 164 41.48 21.77 44.18
N MET A 165 41.67 20.92 45.20
CA MET A 165 42.87 20.11 45.36
C MET A 165 42.80 18.84 44.50
N PHE A 166 42.89 18.99 43.19
CA PHE A 166 43.04 17.88 42.25
C PHE A 166 44.22 18.09 41.30
N ILE A 167 44.78 17.00 40.81
CA ILE A 167 45.80 16.99 39.74
C ILE A 167 45.21 16.18 38.59
N TYR A 168 45.48 16.60 37.36
CA TYR A 168 45.13 15.81 36.18
C TYR A 168 46.32 15.70 35.23
N HIS A 169 46.36 14.59 34.50
CA HIS A 169 47.35 14.29 33.48
C HIS A 169 46.66 13.95 32.17
N GLU A 170 47.06 14.62 31.08
CA GLU A 170 46.56 14.32 29.74
C GLU A 170 47.24 13.05 29.22
N LEU A 171 46.47 11.99 29.00
CA LEU A 171 46.97 10.74 28.43
C LEU A 171 47.06 10.84 26.90
N HIS A 172 45.98 11.33 26.28
CA HIS A 172 45.90 11.43 24.83
C HIS A 172 44.79 12.37 24.36
N ARG A 173 45.04 13.10 23.29
CA ARG A 173 44.09 14.05 22.71
C ARG A 173 43.66 13.59 21.31
N THR A 174 42.36 13.37 21.13
CA THR A 174 41.74 13.09 19.83
C THR A 174 41.16 14.37 19.21
N LYS A 175 40.37 14.29 18.12
CA LYS A 175 39.65 15.45 17.58
C LYS A 175 38.45 15.89 18.43
N ASN A 176 37.81 14.95 19.14
CA ASN A 176 36.56 15.21 19.88
C ASN A 176 36.72 15.10 21.40
N HIS A 177 37.65 14.27 21.87
CA HIS A 177 37.83 13.95 23.29
C HIS A 177 39.29 14.04 23.75
N LEU A 178 39.48 14.44 25.00
CA LEU A 178 40.71 14.34 25.76
C LEU A 178 40.60 13.17 26.74
N TRP A 179 41.47 12.18 26.60
CA TRP A 179 41.67 11.13 27.58
C TRP A 179 42.59 11.65 28.67
N LEU A 180 42.16 11.56 29.92
CA LEU A 180 42.89 12.09 31.06
C LEU A 180 42.70 11.22 32.29
N VAL A 181 43.69 11.30 33.17
CA VAL A 181 43.61 10.80 34.54
C VAL A 181 43.49 12.00 35.45
N TYR A 182 42.61 11.96 36.44
CA TYR A 182 42.67 12.93 37.54
C TYR A 182 42.70 12.22 38.88
N CYS A 183 43.34 12.86 39.85
CA CYS A 183 43.43 12.35 41.21
C CYS A 183 43.24 13.48 42.23
N GLY A 184 42.74 13.10 43.40
CA GLY A 184 42.49 13.98 44.52
C GLY A 184 42.54 13.21 45.84
N MET A 185 42.45 13.93 46.97
CA MET A 185 42.36 13.27 48.27
C MET A 185 41.04 12.51 48.40
N THR A 186 41.06 11.30 48.97
CA THR A 186 39.90 10.42 49.05
C THR A 186 38.70 11.06 49.75
N ASP A 187 38.93 11.89 50.77
CA ASP A 187 37.90 12.63 51.52
C ASP A 187 37.28 13.80 50.73
N LYS A 188 37.93 14.25 49.65
CA LYS A 188 37.47 15.33 48.76
C LYS A 188 37.03 14.84 47.38
N MET A 189 37.11 13.54 47.12
CA MET A 189 36.86 12.99 45.79
C MET A 189 35.44 13.24 45.29
N SER A 190 34.43 13.18 46.15
CA SER A 190 33.04 13.44 45.75
C SER A 190 32.81 14.87 45.21
N GLU A 191 33.53 15.87 45.75
CA GLU A 191 33.46 17.24 45.23
C GLU A 191 34.14 17.35 43.86
N ILE A 192 35.27 16.66 43.69
CA ILE A 192 36.05 16.62 42.45
C ILE A 192 35.30 15.87 41.34
N ASP A 193 34.73 14.71 41.65
CA ASP A 193 33.94 13.88 40.73
C ASP A 193 32.76 14.69 40.16
N ASN A 194 32.03 15.43 41.00
CA ASN A 194 30.94 16.29 40.57
C ASN A 194 31.38 17.36 39.55
N ILE A 195 32.56 17.94 39.74
CA ILE A 195 33.13 18.92 38.80
C ILE A 195 33.38 18.25 37.45
N PHE A 196 34.08 17.11 37.45
CA PHE A 196 34.39 16.40 36.21
C PHE A 196 33.13 15.89 35.50
N TYR A 197 32.18 15.26 36.21
CA TYR A 197 30.91 14.82 35.62
C TYR A 197 30.09 16.00 35.08
N SER A 198 30.09 17.17 35.74
CA SER A 198 29.40 18.38 35.23
C SER A 198 29.99 18.89 33.91
N MET A 199 31.28 18.62 33.67
CA MET A 199 31.97 18.92 32.41
C MET A 199 31.77 17.83 31.35
N GLY A 200 30.96 16.81 31.63
CA GLY A 200 30.68 15.69 30.73
C GLY A 200 31.78 14.62 30.73
N PHE A 201 32.51 14.49 31.84
CA PHE A 201 33.45 13.38 32.01
C PHE A 201 32.70 12.05 31.99
N LYS A 202 33.18 11.11 31.17
CA LYS A 202 32.76 9.70 31.23
C LYS A 202 33.90 8.91 31.83
N GLU A 203 33.62 8.28 32.96
CA GLU A 203 34.56 7.39 33.63
C GLU A 203 34.63 6.05 32.92
N ASN A 204 35.84 5.52 32.79
CA ASN A 204 36.09 4.16 32.34
C ASN A 204 36.70 3.42 33.53
N VAL A 205 35.97 2.45 34.06
CA VAL A 205 36.49 1.57 35.13
C VAL A 205 37.52 0.65 34.49
N LEU A 206 38.72 0.61 35.06
CA LEU A 206 39.74 -0.32 34.61
C LEU A 206 39.33 -1.74 35.02
N PRO A 207 39.46 -2.73 34.14
CA PRO A 207 39.20 -4.10 34.52
C PRO A 207 40.21 -4.60 35.57
N GLU A 208 39.75 -5.34 36.57
CA GLU A 208 40.58 -5.85 37.68
C GLU A 208 41.78 -6.70 37.19
N PHE A 209 41.75 -7.25 35.97
CA PHE A 209 42.84 -8.05 35.40
C PHE A 209 44.04 -7.23 34.90
N ALA A 210 43.97 -5.90 34.87
CA ALA A 210 45.02 -5.03 34.34
C ALA A 210 46.23 -4.81 35.28
N HIS A 211 46.43 -5.67 36.28
CA HIS A 211 47.54 -5.59 37.24
C HIS A 211 48.89 -5.91 36.57
N GLY A 212 49.74 -4.90 36.39
CA GLY A 212 51.14 -5.02 35.96
C GLY A 212 51.44 -5.56 34.56
N LYS A 213 50.46 -6.10 33.82
CA LYS A 213 50.67 -6.78 32.53
C LYS A 213 49.74 -6.28 31.41
N PHE A 214 49.93 -5.02 31.03
CA PHE A 214 49.17 -4.37 29.96
C PHE A 214 49.09 -5.19 28.66
N GLU A 215 50.14 -5.94 28.29
CA GLU A 215 50.13 -6.75 27.08
C GLU A 215 49.21 -7.97 27.19
N GLU A 216 49.18 -8.64 28.35
CA GLU A 216 48.27 -9.77 28.59
C GLU A 216 46.82 -9.27 28.67
N ALA A 217 46.57 -8.15 29.34
CA ALA A 217 45.24 -7.54 29.46
C ALA A 217 44.67 -7.04 28.12
N ILE A 218 45.50 -6.41 27.28
CA ILE A 218 45.09 -6.00 25.92
C ILE A 218 44.81 -7.24 25.06
N GLN A 219 45.66 -8.26 25.15
CA GLN A 219 45.47 -9.48 24.37
C GLN A 219 44.23 -10.27 24.79
N GLU A 220 43.89 -10.28 26.08
CA GLU A 220 42.66 -10.88 26.61
C GLU A 220 41.41 -10.12 26.11
N LEU A 221 41.40 -8.79 26.21
CA LEU A 221 40.33 -7.94 25.67
C LEU A 221 40.16 -8.08 24.16
N ASP A 222 41.24 -8.16 23.39
CA ASP A 222 41.19 -8.37 21.94
C ASP A 222 40.62 -9.77 21.60
N ASN A 223 40.96 -10.80 22.38
CA ASN A 223 40.40 -12.15 22.24
C ASN A 223 38.91 -12.18 22.59
N GLU A 224 38.50 -11.52 23.68
CA GLU A 224 37.09 -11.35 24.05
C GLU A 224 36.31 -10.62 22.97
N GLN A 225 36.85 -9.52 22.44
CA GLN A 225 36.23 -8.76 21.36
C GLN A 225 36.02 -9.63 20.11
N THR A 226 37.03 -10.43 19.74
CA THR A 226 36.92 -11.37 18.62
C THR A 226 35.83 -12.42 18.86
N ASN A 227 35.67 -12.89 20.10
CA ASN A 227 34.61 -13.84 20.44
C ASN A 227 33.22 -13.17 20.46
N MET A 228 33.10 -11.96 21.00
CA MET A 228 31.87 -11.17 20.98
C MET A 228 31.43 -10.84 19.55
N GLU A 229 32.36 -10.47 18.67
CA GLU A 229 32.08 -10.23 17.25
C GLU A 229 31.50 -11.49 16.57
N LYS A 230 32.05 -12.68 16.87
CA LYS A 230 31.46 -13.95 16.41
C LYS A 230 30.06 -14.18 16.96
N PHE A 231 29.81 -13.90 18.24
CA PHE A 231 28.47 -14.04 18.82
C PHE A 231 27.46 -13.05 18.22
N ILE A 232 27.89 -11.85 17.84
CA ILE A 232 27.07 -10.87 17.11
C ILE A 232 26.75 -11.41 15.71
N GLU A 233 27.72 -11.98 14.99
CA GLU A 233 27.47 -12.65 13.71
C GLU A 233 26.49 -13.84 13.86
N GLU A 234 26.64 -14.64 14.90
CA GLU A 234 25.70 -15.73 15.21
C GLU A 234 24.28 -15.21 15.52
N ALA A 235 24.16 -14.09 16.25
CA ALA A 235 22.88 -13.45 16.54
C ALA A 235 22.22 -12.93 15.25
N ASN A 236 22.98 -12.27 14.38
CA ASN A 236 22.49 -11.86 13.06
C ASN A 236 22.03 -13.07 12.22
N GLY A 237 22.80 -14.17 12.24
CA GLY A 237 22.41 -15.41 11.58
C GLY A 237 21.15 -16.06 12.17
N LYS A 238 20.91 -15.92 13.48
CA LYS A 238 19.65 -16.36 14.13
C LYS A 238 18.47 -15.50 13.69
N LEU A 239 18.63 -14.18 13.57
CA LEU A 239 17.59 -13.28 13.05
C LEU A 239 17.23 -13.63 11.60
N GLU A 240 18.21 -13.89 10.73
CA GLU A 240 17.95 -14.31 9.35
C GLU A 240 17.23 -15.66 9.29
N LYS A 241 17.59 -16.61 10.15
CA LYS A 241 16.91 -17.91 10.25
C LYS A 241 15.46 -17.74 10.71
N LEU A 242 15.23 -16.91 11.72
CA LEU A 242 13.89 -16.58 12.22
C LEU A 242 13.03 -15.97 11.11
N ALA A 243 13.58 -14.99 10.39
CA ALA A 243 12.90 -14.35 9.27
C ALA A 243 12.53 -15.37 8.18
N ASN A 244 13.44 -16.26 7.81
CA ASN A 244 13.17 -17.31 6.80
C ASN A 244 12.18 -18.37 7.28
N GLN A 245 12.19 -18.71 8.57
CA GLN A 245 11.28 -19.69 9.17
C GLN A 245 9.83 -19.23 9.10
N TYR A 246 9.56 -17.97 9.46
CA TYR A 246 8.20 -17.43 9.51
C TYR A 246 7.76 -16.75 8.21
N LYS A 247 8.65 -16.56 7.24
CA LYS A 247 8.38 -15.83 5.99
C LYS A 247 7.12 -16.27 5.27
N ASP A 248 6.96 -17.57 5.02
CA ASP A 248 5.83 -18.09 4.24
C ASP A 248 4.53 -18.00 5.04
N GLN A 249 4.58 -18.33 6.33
CA GLN A 249 3.44 -18.24 7.23
C GLN A 249 2.95 -16.78 7.38
N LEU A 250 3.86 -15.83 7.63
CA LEU A 250 3.54 -14.41 7.73
C LEU A 250 2.94 -13.87 6.43
N ASN A 251 3.50 -14.22 5.27
CA ASN A 251 2.94 -13.80 3.98
C ASN A 251 1.56 -14.40 3.68
N GLN A 252 1.33 -15.66 4.08
CA GLN A 252 0.03 -16.29 3.96
C GLN A 252 -1.01 -15.60 4.86
N THR A 253 -0.68 -15.41 6.15
CA THR A 253 -1.52 -14.69 7.11
C THR A 253 -1.82 -13.27 6.63
N TYR A 254 -0.79 -12.55 6.20
CA TYR A 254 -0.92 -11.20 5.64
C TYR A 254 -1.84 -11.15 4.44
N THR A 255 -1.72 -12.11 3.51
CA THR A 255 -2.62 -12.21 2.36
C THR A 255 -4.07 -12.33 2.82
N ILE A 256 -4.35 -13.25 3.75
CA ILE A 256 -5.70 -13.49 4.25
C ILE A 256 -6.26 -12.25 4.95
N VAL A 257 -5.53 -11.69 5.93
CA VAL A 257 -5.94 -10.50 6.70
C VAL A 257 -6.13 -9.29 5.79
N TYR A 258 -5.24 -9.06 4.83
CA TYR A 258 -5.35 -7.97 3.86
C TYR A 258 -6.65 -8.06 3.03
N HIS A 259 -6.98 -9.25 2.50
CA HIS A 259 -8.20 -9.45 1.74
C HIS A 259 -9.45 -9.36 2.62
N LEU A 260 -9.43 -9.96 3.81
CA LEU A 260 -10.54 -9.88 4.77
C LEU A 260 -10.82 -8.44 5.21
N LYS A 261 -9.78 -7.64 5.49
CA LYS A 261 -9.93 -6.21 5.76
C LYS A 261 -10.67 -5.50 4.62
N HIS A 262 -10.21 -5.68 3.38
CA HIS A 262 -10.82 -5.02 2.22
C HIS A 262 -12.26 -5.47 1.94
N LEU A 263 -12.58 -6.74 2.23
CA LEU A 263 -13.94 -7.24 2.20
C LEU A 263 -14.78 -6.58 3.28
N TYR A 264 -14.27 -6.49 4.51
CA TYR A 264 -14.96 -5.87 5.63
C TYR A 264 -15.20 -4.37 5.44
N ASP A 265 -14.33 -3.66 4.72
CA ASP A 265 -14.58 -2.27 4.31
C ASP A 265 -15.86 -2.12 3.46
N GLN A 266 -16.37 -3.21 2.87
CA GLN A 266 -17.65 -3.22 2.14
C GLN A 266 -18.88 -3.34 3.06
N CYS A 267 -18.70 -3.53 4.38
CA CYS A 267 -19.79 -3.54 5.37
C CYS A 267 -20.61 -2.24 5.39
N GLN A 268 -20.08 -1.14 4.83
CA GLN A 268 -20.86 0.09 4.58
C GLN A 268 -22.12 -0.13 3.74
N TYR A 269 -22.20 -1.22 2.96
CA TYR A 269 -23.36 -1.61 2.17
C TYR A 269 -24.31 -2.59 2.88
N VAL A 270 -23.95 -3.02 4.10
CA VAL A 270 -24.69 -4.01 4.86
C VAL A 270 -25.60 -3.32 5.87
N VAL A 271 -26.84 -3.78 5.91
CA VAL A 271 -27.88 -3.35 6.84
C VAL A 271 -28.06 -4.46 7.87
N ASP A 272 -27.83 -4.15 9.14
CA ASP A 272 -27.92 -5.11 10.25
C ASP A 272 -29.31 -5.05 10.90
N PHE A 273 -30.01 -6.19 10.91
CA PHE A 273 -31.32 -6.40 11.54
C PHE A 273 -31.23 -7.24 12.83
N SER A 274 -30.09 -7.20 13.53
CA SER A 274 -29.76 -7.93 14.78
C SER A 274 -29.61 -9.44 14.65
N HIS A 275 -30.48 -10.11 13.91
CA HIS A 275 -30.44 -11.58 13.71
C HIS A 275 -30.16 -11.99 12.26
N LYS A 276 -30.20 -11.03 11.34
CA LYS A 276 -29.95 -11.20 9.91
C LYS A 276 -29.34 -9.92 9.36
N ASP A 277 -28.54 -10.09 8.33
CA ASP A 277 -27.98 -8.98 7.57
C ASP A 277 -28.65 -8.89 6.21
N ALA A 278 -28.61 -7.72 5.59
CA ALA A 278 -29.07 -7.57 4.22
C ALA A 278 -28.24 -6.58 3.41
N ILE A 279 -28.19 -6.81 2.11
CA ILE A 279 -27.63 -5.88 1.12
C ILE A 279 -28.73 -5.51 0.13
N TYR A 280 -28.92 -4.21 -0.04
CA TYR A 280 -29.81 -3.65 -1.07
C TYR A 280 -28.98 -3.37 -2.31
N ALA A 281 -29.30 -4.01 -3.44
CA ALA A 281 -28.52 -3.86 -4.66
C ALA A 281 -29.39 -3.76 -5.91
N PHE A 282 -28.97 -2.91 -6.85
CA PHE A 282 -29.52 -2.92 -8.19
C PHE A 282 -28.79 -3.94 -9.05
N SER A 283 -29.51 -4.67 -9.88
CA SER A 283 -28.93 -5.54 -10.89
C SER A 283 -29.85 -5.66 -12.10
N ASP A 284 -29.26 -6.04 -13.24
CA ASP A 284 -30.02 -6.41 -14.43
C ASP A 284 -30.34 -7.90 -14.54
N PHE A 285 -29.87 -8.69 -13.56
CA PHE A 285 -30.30 -10.08 -13.41
C PHE A 285 -31.75 -10.15 -12.97
N ASP A 286 -32.46 -11.19 -13.42
CA ASP A 286 -33.73 -11.59 -12.83
C ASP A 286 -33.48 -12.28 -11.47
N ALA A 287 -34.54 -12.51 -10.70
CA ALA A 287 -34.43 -13.12 -9.37
C ALA A 287 -33.81 -14.53 -9.42
N THR A 288 -34.07 -15.32 -10.47
CA THR A 288 -33.56 -16.68 -10.59
C THR A 288 -32.07 -16.70 -10.95
N GLN A 289 -31.60 -15.80 -11.81
CA GLN A 289 -30.20 -15.58 -12.12
C GLN A 289 -29.45 -15.09 -10.89
N MET A 290 -29.99 -14.13 -10.15
CA MET A 290 -29.39 -13.65 -8.91
C MET A 290 -29.22 -14.80 -7.90
N GLN A 291 -30.27 -15.61 -7.72
CA GLN A 291 -30.21 -16.76 -6.82
C GLN A 291 -29.22 -17.83 -7.30
N ALA A 292 -29.12 -18.09 -8.60
CA ALA A 292 -28.14 -19.02 -9.16
C ALA A 292 -26.69 -18.55 -8.96
N LYS A 293 -26.44 -17.23 -8.91
CA LYS A 293 -25.10 -16.65 -8.66
C LYS A 293 -24.67 -16.72 -7.21
N LEU A 294 -25.61 -16.88 -6.29
CA LEU A 294 -25.42 -16.88 -4.84
C LEU A 294 -25.82 -18.21 -4.17
N LYS A 295 -26.08 -19.25 -4.99
CA LYS A 295 -26.63 -20.55 -4.57
C LYS A 295 -25.74 -21.33 -3.58
N ASP A 296 -24.47 -20.98 -3.50
CA ASP A 296 -23.49 -21.62 -2.62
C ASP A 296 -23.64 -21.20 -1.16
N ILE A 297 -24.43 -20.16 -0.88
CA ILE A 297 -24.71 -19.67 0.46
C ILE A 297 -26.17 -19.97 0.78
N GLN A 298 -26.40 -20.95 1.66
CA GLN A 298 -27.73 -21.50 1.92
C GLN A 298 -28.68 -20.52 2.62
N SER A 299 -28.14 -19.60 3.42
CA SER A 299 -28.93 -18.63 4.20
C SER A 299 -29.54 -17.51 3.36
N ILE A 300 -29.17 -17.39 2.07
CA ILE A 300 -29.59 -16.27 1.23
C ILE A 300 -31.07 -16.35 0.86
N GLN A 301 -31.76 -15.25 1.11
CA GLN A 301 -33.12 -14.97 0.66
C GLN A 301 -33.10 -13.69 -0.17
N ILE A 302 -33.59 -13.79 -1.42
CA ILE A 302 -33.62 -12.68 -2.37
C ILE A 302 -35.07 -12.26 -2.58
N HIS A 303 -35.36 -10.99 -2.33
CA HIS A 303 -36.66 -10.39 -2.57
C HIS A 303 -36.52 -9.22 -3.55
N GLU A 304 -37.25 -9.30 -4.66
CA GLU A 304 -37.37 -8.17 -5.57
C GLU A 304 -38.29 -7.12 -4.95
N LEU A 305 -37.83 -5.87 -4.97
CA LEU A 305 -38.54 -4.71 -4.44
C LEU A 305 -39.02 -3.83 -5.59
N PRO A 306 -40.27 -3.35 -5.57
CA PRO A 306 -40.71 -2.43 -6.59
C PRO A 306 -39.90 -1.13 -6.53
N VAL A 307 -39.48 -0.66 -7.70
CA VAL A 307 -38.49 0.43 -7.88
C VAL A 307 -38.97 1.75 -7.26
N ASN A 308 -40.28 1.93 -7.10
CA ASN A 308 -40.90 3.11 -6.50
C ASN A 308 -40.72 3.21 -4.97
N ILE A 309 -40.37 2.13 -4.25
CA ILE A 309 -40.25 2.15 -2.78
C ILE A 309 -39.21 3.17 -2.29
N TYR A 310 -38.16 3.42 -3.08
CA TYR A 310 -37.04 4.26 -2.65
C TYR A 310 -36.80 5.50 -3.52
N GLN A 311 -37.71 5.81 -4.45
CA GLN A 311 -37.63 7.06 -5.23
C GLN A 311 -37.68 8.29 -4.32
N GLU A 312 -38.40 8.23 -3.19
CA GLU A 312 -38.46 9.28 -2.17
C GLU A 312 -37.22 9.32 -1.24
N ARG A 313 -36.28 8.36 -1.37
CA ARG A 313 -35.10 8.23 -0.51
C ARG A 313 -33.77 8.55 -1.22
N ASP A 314 -33.81 9.24 -2.36
CA ASP A 314 -32.65 9.54 -3.21
C ASP A 314 -31.83 8.29 -3.62
N ILE A 315 -32.47 7.12 -3.64
CA ILE A 315 -31.88 5.87 -4.12
C ILE A 315 -32.24 5.76 -5.59
N ILE A 316 -31.27 6.16 -6.42
CA ILE A 316 -31.46 6.27 -7.85
C ILE A 316 -30.92 5.01 -8.52
N SER A 317 -31.78 4.37 -9.31
CA SER A 317 -31.41 3.22 -10.14
C SER A 317 -30.24 3.59 -11.08
N PRO A 318 -29.15 2.80 -11.11
CA PRO A 318 -28.06 3.01 -12.04
C PRO A 318 -28.51 2.71 -13.46
N VAL A 319 -28.06 3.52 -14.41
CA VAL A 319 -28.31 3.31 -15.84
C VAL A 319 -27.19 2.44 -16.39
N ILE A 320 -27.52 1.19 -16.69
CA ILE A 320 -26.58 0.22 -17.26
C ILE A 320 -26.74 0.23 -18.78
N LEU A 321 -25.62 0.39 -19.48
CA LEU A 321 -25.52 0.21 -20.93
C LEU A 321 -24.88 -1.15 -21.23
N ARG A 322 -25.55 -1.94 -22.07
CA ARG A 322 -25.00 -3.19 -22.61
C ARG A 322 -25.03 -3.13 -24.14
N ASN A 323 -24.00 -2.52 -24.73
CA ASN A 323 -23.80 -2.58 -26.18
C ASN A 323 -22.96 -3.81 -26.59
N ASN A 324 -23.10 -4.18 -27.86
CA ASN A 324 -22.29 -5.23 -28.46
C ASN A 324 -20.79 -4.88 -28.39
N ARG A 325 -19.90 -5.89 -28.40
CA ARG A 325 -18.43 -5.73 -28.33
C ARG A 325 -17.83 -4.76 -29.35
N VAL A 326 -18.51 -4.52 -30.45
CA VAL A 326 -18.12 -3.54 -31.47
C VAL A 326 -18.30 -2.11 -30.97
N PHE A 327 -19.44 -1.81 -30.35
CA PHE A 327 -19.86 -0.46 -29.95
C PHE A 327 -19.61 -0.15 -28.47
N ALA A 328 -19.41 -1.16 -27.62
CA ALA A 328 -19.11 -0.97 -26.19
C ALA A 328 -17.99 0.06 -25.88
N PRO A 329 -16.90 0.17 -26.66
CA PRO A 329 -15.90 1.21 -26.42
C PRO A 329 -16.42 2.65 -26.52
N PHE A 330 -17.51 2.87 -27.26
CA PHE A 330 -18.10 4.18 -27.53
C PHE A 330 -19.12 4.63 -26.46
N GLU A 331 -19.46 3.76 -25.49
CA GLU A 331 -20.47 4.04 -24.45
C GLU A 331 -20.16 5.31 -23.64
N ASN A 332 -18.87 5.59 -23.41
CA ASN A 332 -18.46 6.75 -22.62
C ASN A 332 -18.50 8.09 -23.39
N LEU A 333 -18.75 8.07 -24.71
CA LEU A 333 -18.82 9.32 -25.49
C LEU A 333 -20.09 10.12 -25.16
N LEU A 334 -21.14 9.44 -24.68
CA LEU A 334 -22.42 10.05 -24.34
C LEU A 334 -22.76 9.62 -22.93
N THR A 335 -22.73 10.56 -21.99
CA THR A 335 -23.10 10.26 -20.60
C THR A 335 -24.56 9.82 -20.54
N ALA A 336 -24.81 8.59 -20.08
CA ALA A 336 -26.14 8.13 -19.72
C ALA A 336 -26.63 8.90 -18.49
N GLN A 337 -27.87 9.36 -18.54
CA GLN A 337 -28.56 10.05 -17.47
C GLN A 337 -29.70 9.19 -16.94
N ILE A 338 -30.01 9.38 -15.67
CA ILE A 338 -31.09 8.69 -14.98
C ILE A 338 -32.42 8.93 -15.70
N GLY A 339 -33.10 7.84 -16.06
CA GLY A 339 -34.38 7.84 -16.79
C GLY A 339 -34.24 7.80 -18.31
N ASP A 340 -33.02 7.68 -18.84
CA ASP A 340 -32.83 7.40 -20.26
C ASP A 340 -33.37 6.01 -20.60
N THR A 341 -34.17 5.90 -21.66
CA THR A 341 -34.63 4.62 -22.23
C THR A 341 -34.03 4.32 -23.58
N PHE A 342 -33.32 5.29 -24.14
CA PHE A 342 -32.72 5.21 -25.46
C PHE A 342 -31.22 5.46 -25.34
N ASP A 343 -30.43 4.52 -25.87
CA ASP A 343 -28.99 4.63 -25.94
C ASP A 343 -28.56 5.04 -27.38
N PRO A 344 -28.05 6.27 -27.56
CA PRO A 344 -27.56 6.75 -28.85
C PRO A 344 -26.20 6.16 -29.28
N THR A 345 -25.50 5.42 -28.41
CA THR A 345 -24.11 4.97 -28.60
C THR A 345 -23.90 4.26 -29.94
N THR A 346 -24.77 3.31 -30.30
CA THR A 346 -24.63 2.56 -31.56
C THR A 346 -24.76 3.47 -32.78
N VAL A 347 -25.72 4.41 -32.78
CA VAL A 347 -25.94 5.33 -33.90
C VAL A 347 -24.76 6.28 -34.06
N VAL A 348 -24.25 6.82 -32.95
CA VAL A 348 -23.08 7.71 -32.95
C VAL A 348 -21.82 6.98 -33.38
N ALA A 349 -21.58 5.77 -32.88
CA ALA A 349 -20.43 4.97 -33.28
C ALA A 349 -20.45 4.65 -34.78
N LEU A 350 -21.60 4.25 -35.33
CA LEU A 350 -21.75 4.02 -36.77
C LEU A 350 -21.52 5.28 -37.58
N SER A 351 -22.12 6.40 -37.18
CA SER A 351 -21.94 7.69 -37.86
C SER A 351 -20.46 8.11 -37.91
N LEU A 352 -19.74 7.99 -36.78
CA LEU A 352 -18.32 8.30 -36.68
C LEU A 352 -17.46 7.35 -37.53
N MET A 353 -17.74 6.04 -37.48
CA MET A 353 -16.99 5.04 -38.25
C MET A 353 -17.18 5.23 -39.76
N ILE A 354 -18.42 5.44 -40.22
CA ILE A 354 -18.72 5.71 -41.64
C ILE A 354 -18.04 6.99 -42.09
N SER A 355 -18.14 8.05 -41.28
CA SER A 355 -17.51 9.34 -41.59
C SER A 355 -15.99 9.20 -41.69
N ALA A 356 -15.36 8.47 -40.77
CA ALA A 356 -13.92 8.25 -40.81
C ALA A 356 -13.46 7.40 -42.01
N ALA A 357 -14.23 6.37 -42.37
CA ALA A 357 -13.97 5.56 -43.55
C ALA A 357 -13.97 6.39 -44.84
N LEU A 358 -14.91 7.33 -44.97
CA LEU A 358 -15.09 8.12 -46.19
C LEU A 358 -14.25 9.41 -46.25
N LEU A 359 -13.92 10.01 -45.10
CA LEU A 359 -13.16 11.27 -45.05
C LEU A 359 -11.65 11.03 -45.02
N ILE A 360 -11.23 10.06 -44.22
CA ILE A 360 -9.82 9.78 -43.95
C ILE A 360 -9.36 8.61 -44.83
N GLY A 361 -10.16 7.54 -44.88
CA GLY A 361 -10.06 6.44 -45.85
C GLY A 361 -8.66 6.19 -46.44
N ASP A 362 -7.78 5.56 -45.66
CA ASP A 362 -6.43 5.20 -46.12
C ASP A 362 -5.98 3.89 -45.48
N PHE A 363 -5.45 2.99 -46.31
CA PHE A 363 -5.07 1.65 -45.89
C PHE A 363 -3.95 1.69 -44.84
N GLY A 364 -2.91 2.51 -45.10
CA GLY A 364 -1.72 2.61 -44.26
C GLY A 364 -2.03 3.28 -42.94
N VAL A 365 -2.78 4.39 -42.97
CA VAL A 365 -3.19 5.11 -41.75
C VAL A 365 -4.10 4.24 -40.88
N GLY A 366 -5.08 3.56 -41.47
CA GLY A 366 -5.97 2.66 -40.75
C GLY A 366 -5.20 1.54 -40.04
N LEU A 367 -4.24 0.93 -40.72
CA LEU A 367 -3.39 -0.13 -40.15
C LEU A 367 -2.55 0.38 -38.97
N VAL A 368 -1.93 1.55 -39.09
CA VAL A 368 -1.15 2.18 -38.01
C VAL A 368 -2.02 2.43 -36.78
N LEU A 369 -3.24 2.94 -36.96
CA LEU A 369 -4.17 3.20 -35.85
C LEU A 369 -4.61 1.92 -35.13
N ILE A 370 -4.82 0.82 -35.87
CA ILE A 370 -5.12 -0.48 -35.28
C ILE A 370 -3.94 -0.97 -34.42
N ILE A 371 -2.71 -0.91 -34.95
CA ILE A 371 -1.49 -1.32 -34.24
C ILE A 371 -1.30 -0.47 -32.98
N LEU A 372 -1.41 0.86 -33.10
CA LEU A 372 -1.32 1.78 -31.98
C LEU A 372 -2.38 1.48 -30.91
N GLY A 373 -3.60 1.13 -31.32
CA GLY A 373 -4.67 0.72 -30.42
C GLY A 373 -4.41 -0.62 -29.70
N TYR A 374 -3.57 -1.50 -30.23
CA TYR A 374 -3.10 -2.68 -29.50
C TYR A 374 -1.93 -2.37 -28.56
N LEU A 375 -1.03 -1.47 -28.95
CA LEU A 375 0.10 -1.02 -28.12
C LEU A 375 -0.34 -0.21 -26.89
N LEU A 376 -1.34 0.66 -27.01
CA LEU A 376 -1.87 1.51 -25.94
C LEU A 376 -2.67 0.76 -24.86
N GLY A 377 -2.80 -0.57 -24.97
CA GLY A 377 -3.23 -1.42 -23.86
C GLY A 377 -4.22 -2.52 -24.24
N LYS A 378 -4.11 -3.65 -23.53
CA LYS A 378 -5.03 -4.80 -23.61
C LYS A 378 -6.45 -4.40 -23.21
N ASN A 379 -7.34 -4.14 -24.18
CA ASN A 379 -8.82 -4.13 -24.14
C ASN A 379 -9.58 -3.43 -22.99
N LYS A 380 -8.92 -2.84 -21.98
CA LYS A 380 -9.57 -2.21 -20.81
C LYS A 380 -9.63 -0.70 -20.90
N ASN A 381 -8.79 -0.07 -21.72
CA ASN A 381 -8.84 1.36 -21.96
C ASN A 381 -9.88 1.64 -23.05
N HIS A 382 -10.98 2.33 -22.72
CA HIS A 382 -12.04 2.67 -23.67
C HIS A 382 -11.49 3.38 -24.92
N PHE A 383 -10.50 4.25 -24.73
CA PHE A 383 -9.80 4.96 -25.81
C PHE A 383 -9.10 4.01 -26.80
N SER A 384 -8.36 3.01 -26.33
CA SER A 384 -7.71 2.02 -27.20
C SER A 384 -8.74 1.17 -27.93
N GLY A 385 -9.89 0.93 -27.28
CA GLY A 385 -11.05 0.33 -27.88
C GLY A 385 -11.58 1.12 -29.07
N ILE A 386 -11.84 2.42 -28.91
CA ILE A 386 -12.32 3.32 -29.96
C ILE A 386 -11.30 3.39 -31.11
N LEU A 387 -10.03 3.59 -30.79
CA LEU A 387 -8.95 3.75 -31.78
C LEU A 387 -8.88 2.57 -32.75
N LYS A 388 -9.05 1.34 -32.25
CA LYS A 388 -9.07 0.13 -33.10
C LYS A 388 -10.27 0.08 -34.05
N ARG A 389 -11.46 0.50 -33.61
CA ARG A 389 -12.67 0.47 -34.46
C ARG A 389 -12.63 1.59 -35.49
N MET A 390 -12.15 2.77 -35.10
CA MET A 390 -11.92 3.89 -36.01
C MET A 390 -10.83 3.54 -37.03
N GLY A 391 -9.71 2.96 -36.59
CA GLY A 391 -8.65 2.48 -37.47
C GLY A 391 -9.13 1.40 -38.45
N ALA A 392 -9.97 0.46 -38.00
CA ALA A 392 -10.61 -0.53 -38.88
C ALA A 392 -11.53 0.12 -39.93
N ALA A 393 -12.33 1.12 -39.54
CA ALA A 393 -13.18 1.83 -40.48
C ALA A 393 -12.35 2.60 -41.54
N ILE A 394 -11.30 3.30 -41.11
CA ILE A 394 -10.37 4.02 -41.99
C ILE A 394 -9.64 3.05 -42.93
N PHE A 395 -9.22 1.89 -42.42
CA PHE A 395 -8.59 0.82 -43.19
C PHE A 395 -9.51 0.31 -44.30
N VAL A 396 -10.78 0.03 -43.98
CA VAL A 396 -11.80 -0.38 -44.97
C VAL A 396 -12.04 0.72 -45.99
N GLY A 397 -12.13 1.98 -45.55
CA GLY A 397 -12.24 3.14 -46.45
C GLY A 397 -11.08 3.24 -47.43
N GLY A 398 -9.85 3.06 -46.95
CA GLY A 398 -8.65 3.04 -47.78
C GLY A 398 -8.57 1.87 -48.75
N LEU A 399 -9.13 0.70 -48.39
CA LEU A 399 -9.32 -0.39 -49.34
C LEU A 399 -10.36 -0.05 -50.42
N ILE A 400 -11.38 0.75 -50.11
CA ILE A 400 -12.35 1.18 -51.14
C ILE A 400 -11.71 2.19 -52.09
N GLU A 401 -10.91 3.14 -51.58
CA GLU A 401 -10.19 4.14 -52.38
C GLU A 401 -8.94 3.59 -53.08
N GLY A 402 -8.39 2.47 -52.60
CA GLY A 402 -7.12 1.92 -53.05
C GLY A 402 -5.89 2.75 -52.65
N SER A 403 -6.01 3.64 -51.65
CA SER A 403 -4.97 4.56 -51.19
C SER A 403 -4.09 3.96 -50.07
N ILE A 404 -2.77 4.18 -50.15
CA ILE A 404 -1.83 3.88 -49.06
C ILE A 404 -0.95 5.09 -48.72
N PHE A 405 -1.00 5.51 -47.46
CA PHE A 405 -0.33 6.69 -46.91
C PHE A 405 -0.52 7.96 -47.76
N TYR A 406 -1.67 8.09 -48.43
CA TYR A 406 -2.00 9.17 -49.38
C TYR A 406 -0.98 9.39 -50.50
N SER A 407 -0.02 8.49 -50.68
CA SER A 407 1.13 8.69 -51.56
C SER A 407 1.17 7.69 -52.71
N LYS A 408 0.62 6.48 -52.52
CA LYS A 408 0.55 5.46 -53.55
C LYS A 408 -0.88 4.93 -53.68
N HIS A 409 -1.22 4.49 -54.89
CA HIS A 409 -2.46 3.77 -55.17
C HIS A 409 -2.13 2.30 -55.46
N LEU A 410 -2.77 1.38 -54.74
CA LEU A 410 -2.63 -0.06 -54.94
C LEU A 410 -3.41 -0.54 -56.15
N TYR A 411 -4.57 0.06 -56.40
CA TYR A 411 -5.46 -0.21 -57.53
C TYR A 411 -6.35 1.01 -57.78
N PRO A 412 -7.01 1.12 -58.96
CA PRO A 412 -8.01 2.16 -59.20
C PRO A 412 -9.12 2.10 -58.15
N ALA A 413 -9.51 3.26 -57.62
CA ALA A 413 -10.54 3.34 -56.59
C ALA A 413 -11.80 2.59 -57.03
N LEU A 414 -12.28 1.68 -56.17
CA LEU A 414 -13.50 0.92 -56.40
C LEU A 414 -14.75 1.82 -56.34
N PHE A 415 -14.62 2.94 -55.63
CA PHE A 415 -15.64 3.95 -55.50
C PHE A 415 -15.00 5.33 -55.39
N THR A 416 -15.41 6.25 -56.26
CA THR A 416 -14.98 7.66 -56.23
C THR A 416 -16.16 8.52 -55.82
N MET A 417 -15.98 9.32 -54.78
CA MET A 417 -17.00 10.29 -54.37
C MET A 417 -17.07 11.43 -55.40
N PRO A 418 -18.27 11.86 -55.80
CA PRO A 418 -18.46 12.92 -56.81
C PRO A 418 -18.20 14.34 -56.27
N LEU A 419 -17.74 14.48 -55.03
CA LEU A 419 -17.53 15.75 -54.33
C LEU A 419 -16.05 15.92 -53.97
N ASP A 420 -15.55 17.15 -54.02
CA ASP A 420 -14.23 17.48 -53.52
C ASP A 420 -14.11 17.18 -52.01
N ARG A 421 -12.93 16.75 -51.56
CA ARG A 421 -12.71 16.31 -50.17
C ARG A 421 -13.10 17.36 -49.12
N VAL A 422 -12.95 18.65 -49.44
CA VAL A 422 -13.35 19.76 -48.54
C VAL A 422 -14.87 19.83 -48.38
N HIS A 423 -15.63 19.69 -49.47
CA HIS A 423 -17.09 19.68 -49.42
C HIS A 423 -17.62 18.43 -48.73
N LEU A 424 -16.97 17.28 -48.96
CA LEU A 424 -17.26 16.03 -48.27
C LEU A 424 -17.05 16.17 -46.75
N PHE A 425 -15.92 16.75 -46.34
CA PHE A 425 -15.61 17.04 -44.94
C PHE A 425 -16.68 17.92 -44.28
N MET A 426 -17.02 19.05 -44.90
CA MET A 426 -18.06 19.95 -44.39
C MET A 426 -19.43 19.25 -44.28
N LEU A 427 -19.81 18.46 -45.29
CA LEU A 427 -21.06 17.71 -45.30
C LEU A 427 -21.14 16.70 -44.15
N PHE A 428 -20.08 15.91 -43.93
CA PHE A 428 -20.06 14.90 -42.86
C PHE A 428 -19.97 15.53 -41.47
N VAL A 429 -19.25 16.64 -41.30
CA VAL A 429 -19.27 17.38 -40.03
C VAL A 429 -20.69 17.87 -39.73
N LEU A 430 -21.36 18.51 -40.70
CA LEU A 430 -22.74 18.96 -40.54
C LEU A 430 -23.69 17.79 -40.26
N PHE A 431 -23.55 16.67 -40.97
CA PHE A 431 -24.34 15.46 -40.76
C PHE A 431 -24.17 14.91 -39.34
N ASN A 432 -22.94 14.76 -38.85
CA ASN A 432 -22.70 14.25 -37.49
C ASN A 432 -23.28 15.20 -36.43
N VAL A 433 -23.16 16.52 -36.62
CA VAL A 433 -23.77 17.51 -35.72
C VAL A 433 -25.29 17.36 -35.70
N ILE A 434 -25.94 17.26 -36.86
CA ILE A 434 -27.40 17.07 -36.96
C ILE A 434 -27.82 15.77 -36.27
N VAL A 435 -27.11 14.66 -36.53
CA VAL A 435 -27.39 13.36 -35.90
C VAL A 435 -27.29 13.46 -34.38
N VAL A 436 -26.22 14.05 -33.84
CA VAL A 436 -26.06 14.23 -32.40
C VAL A 436 -27.19 15.10 -31.81
N VAL A 437 -27.54 16.20 -32.46
CA VAL A 437 -28.64 17.08 -32.00
C VAL A 437 -29.98 16.34 -31.99
N ILE A 438 -30.30 15.60 -33.05
CA ILE A 438 -31.53 14.79 -33.12
C ILE A 438 -31.55 13.75 -32.00
N LEU A 439 -30.44 13.05 -31.76
CA LEU A 439 -30.34 12.04 -30.71
C LEU A 439 -30.50 12.65 -29.31
N ILE A 440 -29.95 13.84 -29.05
CA ILE A 440 -30.15 14.58 -27.79
C ILE A 440 -31.62 14.97 -27.62
N ILE A 441 -32.30 15.40 -28.70
CA ILE A 441 -33.72 15.74 -28.66
C ILE A 441 -34.56 14.50 -28.37
N ILE A 442 -34.32 13.39 -29.08
CA ILE A 442 -35.02 12.11 -28.85
C ILE A 442 -34.83 11.68 -27.39
N LYS A 443 -33.59 11.71 -26.90
CA LYS A 443 -33.22 11.38 -25.52
C LYS A 443 -33.97 12.25 -24.50
N LYS A 444 -34.13 13.55 -24.76
CA LYS A 444 -34.88 14.48 -23.89
C LYS A 444 -36.39 14.25 -23.95
N LEU A 445 -36.93 13.89 -25.12
CA LEU A 445 -38.35 13.59 -25.30
C LEU A 445 -38.72 12.29 -24.59
N THR A 446 -37.98 11.21 -24.80
CA THR A 446 -38.24 9.91 -24.18
C THR A 446 -38.15 9.95 -22.66
N ARG A 447 -37.26 10.78 -22.10
CA ARG A 447 -37.17 11.01 -20.65
C ARG A 447 -38.40 11.71 -20.06
N LYS A 448 -39.05 12.61 -20.81
CA LYS A 448 -40.26 13.32 -20.32
C LYS A 448 -41.50 12.45 -20.31
N THR A 449 -41.58 11.46 -21.20
CA THR A 449 -42.75 10.60 -21.33
C THR A 449 -42.91 9.61 -20.17
N ILE A 450 -41.87 9.42 -19.35
CA ILE A 450 -41.81 8.42 -18.26
C ILE A 450 -41.83 9.09 -16.87
N LYS A 451 -42.49 10.26 -16.76
CA LYS A 451 -43.03 10.69 -15.47
C LYS A 451 -44.39 9.99 -15.30
N ILE A 452 -44.38 8.77 -14.78
CA ILE A 452 -45.58 8.09 -14.24
C ILE A 452 -45.28 7.74 -12.79
#